data_AF-A0A510Y6K8-F1
#
_entry.id   AF-A0A510Y6K8-F1
#
_cell.length_a   1.000
_cell.length_b   1.000
_cell.length_c   1.000
_cell.angle_alpha   90.00
_cell.angle_beta   90.00
_cell.angle_gamma   90.00
#
_symmetry.space_group_name_H-M   'P 1'
#
loop_
_entity.id
_entity.type
_entity.pdbx_description
1 polymer ?
#
loop_
_entity_poly.entity_id
_entity_poly.type
_entity_poly.pdbx_seq_one_letter_code
_entity_poly.pdbx_strand_id
1 'polypeptide(L)'
;MKNVWLLRPLPNGTNQLHNFLEYDFIAIGYPVGKSLNGLSYEKVKKELARFDMDEGATNVYNFISQMKIDDLVIVPDDNSRDVYFCTVTSQYIYVPNVDNQKKGLGYPHQKTVNWFFNKEPLNRNDFSKELQASLRSPKTITDLTHHLDVLNEIIFDVAFISGGVLKGKAIETVREMLEEDQTVDTRLRAAELALKYDL
;
A
#
# COMPACT_ATOMS: atom_id res chain seq x y z
N MET A 1 -4.02 11.97 -14.96
CA MET A 1 -2.91 12.35 -14.07
C MET A 1 -2.98 11.42 -12.87
N LYS A 2 -1.86 10.83 -12.46
CA LYS A 2 -1.78 9.91 -11.33
C LYS A 2 -1.77 10.73 -10.04
N ASN A 3 -2.65 10.43 -9.10
CA ASN A 3 -2.68 11.11 -7.81
C ASN A 3 -1.90 10.31 -6.76
N VAL A 4 -1.57 10.98 -5.65
CA VAL A 4 -1.00 10.34 -4.47
C VAL A 4 -1.92 10.57 -3.29
N TRP A 5 -2.23 9.50 -2.58
CA TRP A 5 -3.08 9.54 -1.39
C TRP A 5 -2.33 8.99 -0.19
N LEU A 6 -2.37 9.68 0.94
CA LEU A 6 -2.14 9.04 2.23
C LEU A 6 -3.45 8.40 2.68
N LEU A 7 -3.41 7.14 3.11
CA LEU A 7 -4.53 6.44 3.74
C LEU A 7 -4.09 5.84 5.08
N ARG A 8 -4.82 6.12 6.16
CA ARG A 8 -4.57 5.51 7.47
C ARG A 8 -5.27 4.15 7.57
N PRO A 9 -4.58 3.07 8.00
CA PRO A 9 -5.18 1.75 8.10
C PRO A 9 -6.01 1.59 9.40
N LEU A 10 -6.67 2.64 9.86
CA LEU A 10 -7.43 2.68 11.11
C LEU A 10 -8.95 2.82 10.88
N PRO A 11 -9.58 2.05 9.98
CA PRO A 11 -11.02 2.15 9.79
C PRO A 11 -11.74 1.79 11.09
N ASN A 12 -12.74 2.60 11.46
CA ASN A 12 -13.48 2.46 12.72
C ASN A 12 -12.56 2.34 13.97
N GLY A 13 -11.40 3.02 13.95
CA GLY A 13 -10.47 3.12 15.07
C GLY A 13 -9.66 1.85 15.38
N THR A 14 -9.69 0.83 14.53
CA THR A 14 -8.90 -0.39 14.69
C THR A 14 -7.86 -0.50 13.59
N ASN A 15 -6.60 -0.83 13.91
CA ASN A 15 -5.56 -1.04 12.90
C ASN A 15 -5.86 -2.32 12.10
N GLN A 16 -6.07 -2.17 10.80
CA GLN A 16 -6.40 -3.21 9.83
C GLN A 16 -5.27 -3.46 8.83
N LEU A 17 -4.08 -2.87 9.05
CA LEU A 17 -2.96 -2.99 8.11
C LEU A 17 -2.61 -4.45 7.81
N HIS A 18 -2.62 -5.32 8.82
CA HIS A 18 -2.39 -6.75 8.63
C HIS A 18 -3.34 -7.36 7.58
N ASN A 19 -4.63 -7.06 7.66
CA ASN A 19 -5.62 -7.52 6.68
C ASN A 19 -5.41 -6.89 5.30
N PHE A 20 -5.02 -5.61 5.26
CA PHE A 20 -4.75 -4.91 4.01
C PHE A 20 -3.59 -5.56 3.24
N LEU A 21 -2.55 -5.96 3.96
CA LEU A 21 -1.39 -6.67 3.41
C LEU A 21 -1.74 -8.13 3.06
N GLU A 22 -2.45 -8.86 3.93
CA GLU A 22 -2.79 -10.27 3.68
C GLU A 22 -3.69 -10.44 2.45
N TYR A 23 -4.71 -9.59 2.30
CA TYR A 23 -5.76 -9.75 1.28
C TYR A 23 -5.69 -8.71 0.16
N ASP A 24 -4.60 -7.96 0.04
CA ASP A 24 -4.32 -7.05 -1.08
C ASP A 24 -5.40 -5.98 -1.31
N PHE A 25 -5.84 -5.32 -0.24
CA PHE A 25 -6.81 -4.23 -0.32
C PHE A 25 -6.47 -3.07 0.63
N ILE A 26 -7.13 -1.94 0.39
CA ILE A 26 -7.22 -0.80 1.31
C ILE A 26 -8.68 -0.46 1.56
N ALA A 27 -8.99 0.08 2.74
CA ALA A 27 -10.37 0.40 3.09
C ALA A 27 -10.51 1.60 4.02
N ILE A 28 -11.71 2.16 4.07
CA ILE A 28 -12.12 3.20 5.02
C ILE A 28 -13.33 2.77 5.84
N GLY A 29 -13.43 3.30 7.06
CA GLY A 29 -14.45 2.89 8.01
C GLY A 29 -15.60 3.86 8.18
N TYR A 30 -16.62 3.72 7.34
CA TYR A 30 -17.86 4.50 7.40
C TYR A 30 -19.09 3.59 7.18
N PRO A 31 -19.38 2.70 8.13
CA PRO A 31 -20.43 1.70 7.98
C PRO A 31 -21.83 2.31 8.11
N VAL A 32 -22.47 2.60 6.97
CA VAL A 32 -23.81 3.20 6.88
C VAL A 32 -24.88 2.24 6.35
N GLY A 33 -24.57 0.95 6.25
CA GLY A 33 -25.48 -0.10 5.83
C GLY A 33 -25.81 -0.11 4.34
N LYS A 34 -25.05 0.60 3.50
CA LYS A 34 -25.24 0.61 2.04
C LYS A 34 -24.02 1.09 1.26
N SER A 35 -24.01 0.77 -0.04
CA SER A 35 -23.07 1.33 -1.00
C SER A 35 -23.27 2.84 -1.16
N LEU A 36 -22.17 3.57 -1.28
CA LEU A 36 -22.15 5.02 -1.55
C LEU A 36 -21.74 5.35 -3.00
N ASN A 37 -21.61 4.33 -3.85
CA ASN A 37 -21.19 4.51 -5.23
C ASN A 37 -22.10 5.48 -6.01
N GLY A 38 -21.51 6.34 -6.84
CA GLY A 38 -22.24 7.28 -7.69
C GLY A 38 -22.98 8.41 -6.97
N LEU A 39 -22.88 8.51 -5.65
CA LEU A 39 -23.43 9.64 -4.90
C LEU A 39 -22.58 10.89 -5.07
N SER A 40 -23.24 12.05 -5.17
CA SER A 40 -22.56 13.34 -5.06
C SER A 40 -22.05 13.56 -3.64
N TYR A 41 -21.07 14.46 -3.48
CA TYR A 41 -20.52 14.83 -2.17
C TYR A 41 -21.62 15.19 -1.14
N GLU A 42 -22.58 16.04 -1.53
CA GLU A 42 -23.70 16.42 -0.65
C GLU A 42 -24.57 15.23 -0.22
N LYS A 43 -24.77 14.26 -1.13
CA LYS A 43 -25.51 13.03 -0.81
C LYS A 43 -24.70 12.14 0.13
N VAL A 44 -23.40 11.97 -0.09
CA VAL A 44 -22.51 11.26 0.83
C VAL A 44 -22.57 11.88 2.22
N LYS A 45 -22.41 13.20 2.32
CA LYS A 45 -22.48 13.93 3.59
C LYS A 45 -23.82 13.69 4.30
N LYS A 46 -24.93 13.77 3.56
CA LYS A 46 -26.27 13.52 4.11
C LYS A 46 -26.44 12.10 4.63
N GLU A 47 -25.89 11.08 3.96
CA GLU A 47 -25.97 9.70 4.44
C GLU A 47 -25.14 9.47 5.70
N LEU A 48 -23.94 10.04 5.76
CA LEU A 48 -23.08 9.95 6.94
C LEU A 48 -23.67 10.68 8.16
N ALA A 49 -24.36 11.81 7.95
CA ALA A 49 -25.00 12.58 9.03
C ALA A 49 -26.05 11.77 9.80
N ARG A 50 -26.64 10.73 9.19
CA ARG A 50 -27.60 9.84 9.87
C ARG A 50 -26.97 8.96 10.95
N PHE A 51 -25.64 8.92 10.97
CA PHE A 51 -24.81 8.13 11.89
C PHE A 51 -23.79 9.01 12.63
N ASP A 52 -23.96 10.34 12.62
CA ASP A 52 -23.02 11.29 13.23
C ASP A 52 -21.58 11.21 12.67
N MET A 53 -21.45 10.89 11.37
CA MET A 53 -20.15 10.70 10.68
C MET A 53 -19.90 11.71 9.55
N ASP A 54 -20.66 12.80 9.46
CA ASP A 54 -20.61 13.73 8.32
C ASP A 54 -19.32 14.51 8.19
N GLU A 55 -18.55 14.66 9.28
CA GLU A 55 -17.18 15.20 9.25
C GLU A 55 -16.24 14.37 8.35
N GLY A 56 -16.56 13.09 8.14
CA GLY A 56 -15.82 12.18 7.26
C GLY A 56 -16.18 12.25 5.79
N ALA A 57 -17.14 13.09 5.38
CA ALA A 57 -17.66 13.12 4.01
C ALA A 57 -16.58 13.31 2.95
N THR A 58 -15.59 14.17 3.21
CA THR A 58 -14.46 14.39 2.30
C THR A 58 -13.60 13.15 2.15
N ASN A 59 -13.32 12.42 3.25
CA ASN A 59 -12.54 11.17 3.17
C ASN A 59 -13.27 10.13 2.33
N VAL A 60 -14.57 9.93 2.61
CA VAL A 60 -15.41 8.99 1.87
C VAL A 60 -15.46 9.36 0.40
N TYR A 61 -15.79 10.61 0.08
CA TYR A 61 -15.90 11.06 -1.30
C TYR A 61 -14.58 10.95 -2.06
N ASN A 62 -13.46 11.30 -1.44
CA ASN A 62 -12.14 11.14 -2.04
C ASN A 62 -11.85 9.66 -2.34
N PHE A 63 -12.12 8.77 -1.40
CA PHE A 63 -11.92 7.34 -1.61
C PHE A 63 -12.80 6.76 -2.73
N ILE A 64 -14.11 7.02 -2.69
CA ILE A 64 -15.04 6.38 -3.63
C ILE A 64 -14.97 7.00 -5.03
N SER A 65 -14.76 8.32 -5.13
CA SER A 65 -14.93 9.09 -6.36
C SER A 65 -13.65 9.71 -6.90
N GLN A 66 -12.63 10.01 -6.09
CA GLN A 66 -11.41 10.70 -6.57
C GLN A 66 -10.22 9.75 -6.72
N MET A 67 -10.04 8.80 -5.81
CA MET A 67 -8.99 7.78 -5.88
C MET A 67 -9.30 6.77 -7.00
N LYS A 68 -8.50 6.78 -8.06
CA LYS A 68 -8.68 5.97 -9.27
C LYS A 68 -7.69 4.81 -9.32
N ILE A 69 -7.94 3.89 -10.25
CA ILE A 69 -6.96 2.88 -10.65
C ILE A 69 -5.67 3.59 -11.07
N ASP A 70 -4.54 2.98 -10.78
CA ASP A 70 -3.17 3.47 -10.99
C ASP A 70 -2.71 4.60 -10.05
N ASP A 71 -3.58 5.16 -9.21
CA ASP A 71 -3.17 6.10 -8.16
C ASP A 71 -2.23 5.43 -7.15
N LEU A 72 -1.25 6.20 -6.66
CA LEU A 72 -0.34 5.77 -5.59
C LEU A 72 -1.00 6.01 -4.24
N VAL A 73 -0.88 5.04 -3.34
CA VAL A 73 -1.34 5.16 -1.96
C VAL A 73 -0.18 4.87 -1.02
N ILE A 74 0.01 5.77 -0.06
CA ILE A 74 0.93 5.65 1.06
C ILE A 74 0.12 5.28 2.29
N VAL A 75 0.51 4.21 2.97
CA VAL A 75 -0.16 3.68 4.15
C VAL A 75 0.83 3.66 5.31
N PRO A 76 0.91 4.73 6.12
CA PRO A 76 1.76 4.72 7.31
C PRO A 76 1.09 3.94 8.44
N ASP A 77 1.86 3.06 9.07
CA ASP A 77 1.42 2.27 10.21
C ASP A 77 1.27 3.13 11.48
N ASP A 78 0.59 2.60 12.49
CA ASP A 78 0.40 3.27 13.79
C ASP A 78 1.68 3.33 14.64
N ASN A 79 2.69 2.53 14.30
CA ASN A 79 4.00 2.52 14.95
C ASN A 79 4.87 3.76 14.62
N SER A 80 4.36 4.68 13.79
CA SER A 80 4.97 5.95 13.39
C SER A 80 6.25 5.89 12.55
N ARG A 81 6.84 4.69 12.40
CA ARG A 81 8.09 4.43 11.67
C ARG A 81 7.82 3.82 10.30
N ASP A 82 6.93 2.86 10.20
CA ASP A 82 6.79 2.02 9.01
C ASP A 82 5.79 2.63 8.02
N VAL A 83 6.18 2.67 6.75
CA VAL A 83 5.39 3.28 5.67
C VAL A 83 5.33 2.34 4.48
N TYR A 84 4.11 1.95 4.13
CA TYR A 84 3.83 1.03 3.04
C TYR A 84 3.35 1.81 1.81
N PHE A 85 3.58 1.23 0.65
CA PHE A 85 3.21 1.81 -0.65
C PHE A 85 2.43 0.79 -1.45
N CYS A 86 1.38 1.25 -2.12
CA CYS A 86 0.65 0.41 -3.06
C CYS A 86 0.04 1.23 -4.20
N THR A 87 -0.30 0.55 -5.29
CA THR A 87 -1.03 1.13 -6.41
C THR A 87 -2.44 0.56 -6.44
N VAL A 88 -3.45 1.41 -6.65
CA VAL A 88 -4.85 1.00 -6.74
C VAL A 88 -5.10 0.19 -8.01
N THR A 89 -5.76 -0.97 -7.88
CA THR A 89 -6.04 -1.87 -9.02
C THR A 89 -7.52 -2.05 -9.31
N SER A 90 -8.42 -1.57 -8.45
CA SER A 90 -9.88 -1.63 -8.70
C SER A 90 -10.58 -0.29 -8.59
N GLN A 91 -11.79 -0.25 -9.15
CA GLN A 91 -12.80 0.72 -8.75
C GLN A 91 -13.25 0.49 -7.31
N TYR A 92 -14.10 1.38 -6.79
CA TYR A 92 -14.70 1.23 -5.46
C TYR A 92 -15.51 -0.06 -5.33
N ILE A 93 -15.32 -0.77 -4.22
CA ILE A 93 -16.02 -2.00 -3.85
C ILE A 93 -16.74 -1.75 -2.52
N TYR A 94 -18.01 -2.14 -2.47
CA TYR A 94 -18.79 -2.18 -1.25
C TYR A 94 -18.90 -3.62 -0.75
N VAL A 95 -18.53 -3.87 0.52
CA VAL A 95 -18.53 -5.21 1.14
C VAL A 95 -19.51 -5.23 2.32
N PRO A 96 -20.77 -5.69 2.11
CA PRO A 96 -21.81 -5.65 3.12
C PRO A 96 -21.48 -6.43 4.40
N ASN A 97 -20.75 -7.54 4.29
CA ASN A 97 -20.47 -8.43 5.42
C ASN A 97 -19.62 -7.78 6.53
N VAL A 98 -18.89 -6.71 6.20
CA VAL A 98 -18.08 -5.94 7.16
C VAL A 98 -18.65 -4.53 7.41
N ASP A 99 -19.88 -4.27 6.95
CA ASP A 99 -20.62 -3.02 7.17
C ASP A 99 -21.35 -3.05 8.52
N ASN A 100 -20.59 -2.88 9.60
CA ASN A 100 -21.14 -2.80 10.95
C ASN A 100 -20.16 -2.08 11.88
N GLN A 101 -20.62 -1.66 13.05
CA GLN A 101 -19.80 -0.95 14.03
C GLN A 101 -18.99 -1.86 14.97
N LYS A 102 -18.97 -3.18 14.72
CA LYS A 102 -18.23 -4.11 15.58
C LYS A 102 -16.73 -3.86 15.50
N LYS A 103 -16.05 -3.89 16.65
CA LYS A 103 -14.59 -3.79 16.72
C LYS A 103 -13.94 -4.86 15.84
N GLY A 104 -12.92 -4.47 15.07
CA GLY A 104 -12.27 -5.36 14.10
C GLY A 104 -13.03 -5.51 12.77
N LEU A 105 -14.19 -4.89 12.61
CA LEU A 105 -14.95 -4.76 11.36
C LEU A 105 -15.20 -3.26 11.07
N GLY A 106 -16.18 -2.95 10.24
CA GLY A 106 -16.58 -1.57 9.96
C GLY A 106 -15.73 -0.90 8.89
N TYR A 107 -15.23 -1.67 7.92
CA TYR A 107 -14.49 -1.19 6.75
C TYR A 107 -15.13 -1.61 5.42
N PRO A 108 -16.43 -1.31 5.19
CA PRO A 108 -17.17 -1.83 4.04
C PRO A 108 -16.79 -1.17 2.71
N HIS A 109 -15.95 -0.15 2.72
CA HIS A 109 -15.58 0.62 1.55
C HIS A 109 -14.14 0.30 1.18
N GLN A 110 -13.96 -0.50 0.13
CA GLN A 110 -12.68 -1.12 -0.20
C GLN A 110 -12.25 -0.83 -1.63
N LYS A 111 -10.96 -0.98 -1.89
CA LYS A 111 -10.32 -1.08 -3.21
C LYS A 111 -9.20 -2.11 -3.13
N THR A 112 -9.02 -2.91 -4.18
CA THR A 112 -7.86 -3.80 -4.28
C THR A 112 -6.63 -2.99 -4.69
N VAL A 113 -5.45 -3.50 -4.30
CA VAL A 113 -4.18 -2.83 -4.54
C VAL A 113 -3.08 -3.83 -4.88
N ASN A 114 -2.02 -3.34 -5.53
CA ASN A 114 -0.75 -4.04 -5.62
C ASN A 114 0.27 -3.33 -4.72
N TRP A 115 0.80 -4.03 -3.73
CA TRP A 115 1.82 -3.50 -2.84
C TRP A 115 3.20 -3.45 -3.49
N PHE A 116 3.96 -2.41 -3.20
CA PHE A 116 5.37 -2.33 -3.55
C PHE A 116 6.22 -3.14 -2.57
N PHE A 117 7.48 -3.35 -2.94
CA PHE A 117 8.54 -3.89 -2.07
C PHE A 117 8.17 -5.21 -1.39
N ASN A 118 7.40 -6.08 -2.06
CA ASN A 118 6.92 -7.34 -1.51
C ASN A 118 6.18 -7.19 -0.16
N LYS A 119 5.41 -6.12 0.00
CA LYS A 119 4.66 -5.80 1.23
C LYS A 119 5.55 -5.42 2.42
N GLU A 120 6.84 -5.13 2.19
CA GLU A 120 7.73 -4.61 3.23
C GLU A 120 7.63 -3.07 3.32
N PRO A 121 7.69 -2.51 4.54
CA PRO A 121 7.67 -1.06 4.73
C PRO A 121 9.01 -0.42 4.42
N LEU A 122 8.96 0.87 4.06
CA LEU A 122 10.11 1.76 4.19
C LEU A 122 10.09 2.47 5.54
N ASN A 123 11.27 2.83 6.05
CA ASN A 123 11.38 3.59 7.28
C ASN A 123 11.16 5.08 7.00
N ARG A 124 10.15 5.65 7.64
CA ARG A 124 9.78 7.06 7.53
C ARG A 124 10.95 8.03 7.74
N ASN A 125 11.89 7.67 8.61
CA ASN A 125 13.02 8.54 8.93
C ASN A 125 13.98 8.72 7.76
N ASP A 126 13.92 7.84 6.75
CA ASP A 126 14.75 7.89 5.54
C ASP A 126 14.20 8.89 4.51
N PHE A 127 12.97 9.39 4.70
CA PHE A 127 12.37 10.38 3.81
C PHE A 127 12.83 11.82 4.11
N SER A 128 12.62 12.72 3.15
CA SER A 128 12.86 14.16 3.35
C SER A 128 12.01 14.72 4.51
N LYS A 129 12.49 15.80 5.15
CA LYS A 129 11.74 16.44 6.25
C LYS A 129 10.36 16.93 5.84
N GLU A 130 10.22 17.35 4.59
CA GLU A 130 8.95 17.79 4.01
C GLU A 130 7.96 16.63 3.91
N LEU A 131 8.36 15.51 3.30
CA LEU A 131 7.52 14.32 3.20
C LEU A 131 7.18 13.78 4.60
N GLN A 132 8.16 13.72 5.51
CA GLN A 132 7.93 13.35 6.91
C GLN A 132 6.84 14.22 7.56
N ALA A 133 6.83 15.53 7.32
CA ALA A 133 5.82 16.44 7.84
C ALA A 133 4.43 16.15 7.25
N SER A 134 4.32 15.96 5.94
CA SER A 134 3.05 15.58 5.29
C SER A 134 2.48 14.26 5.81
N LEU A 135 3.35 13.28 6.09
CA LEU A 135 2.96 11.99 6.68
C LEU A 135 2.46 12.11 8.14
N ARG A 136 2.53 13.29 8.80
CA ARG A 136 1.93 13.51 10.13
C ARG A 136 0.44 13.83 10.09
N SER A 137 -0.17 13.97 8.91
CA SER A 137 -1.60 14.29 8.79
C SER A 137 -2.44 13.32 9.65
N PRO A 138 -3.31 13.83 10.54
CA PRO A 138 -4.17 13.00 11.38
C PRO A 138 -5.40 12.48 10.62
N LYS A 139 -5.64 12.94 9.40
CA LYS A 139 -6.81 12.57 8.60
C LYS A 139 -6.70 11.14 8.08
N THR A 140 -7.85 10.47 7.92
CA THR A 140 -7.92 9.13 7.30
C THR A 140 -7.39 9.14 5.88
N ILE A 141 -7.76 10.15 5.08
CA ILE A 141 -7.25 10.35 3.71
C ILE A 141 -6.69 11.76 3.56
N THR A 142 -5.53 11.89 2.93
CA THR A 142 -4.93 13.18 2.56
C THR A 142 -4.41 13.11 1.13
N ASP A 143 -4.70 14.14 0.34
CA ASP A 143 -4.10 14.31 -0.99
C ASP A 143 -2.65 14.76 -0.84
N LEU A 144 -1.73 13.96 -1.37
CA LEU A 144 -0.29 14.20 -1.39
C LEU A 144 0.24 14.29 -2.81
N THR A 145 -0.60 14.60 -3.80
CA THR A 145 -0.21 14.58 -5.23
C THR A 145 0.96 15.51 -5.55
N HIS A 146 1.16 16.57 -4.76
CA HIS A 146 2.34 17.45 -4.86
C HIS A 146 3.67 16.75 -4.54
N HIS A 147 3.67 15.59 -3.87
CA HIS A 147 4.84 14.74 -3.60
C HIS A 147 5.07 13.66 -4.66
N LEU A 148 4.27 13.60 -5.74
CA LEU A 148 4.32 12.50 -6.71
C LEU A 148 5.71 12.24 -7.27
N ASP A 149 6.44 13.29 -7.67
CA ASP A 149 7.75 13.14 -8.30
C ASP A 149 8.78 12.55 -7.31
N VAL A 150 8.86 13.12 -6.11
CA VAL A 150 9.75 12.63 -5.03
C VAL A 150 9.44 11.17 -4.66
N LEU A 151 8.16 10.79 -4.65
CA LEU A 151 7.76 9.43 -4.33
C LEU A 151 8.08 8.44 -5.44
N ASN A 152 7.95 8.85 -6.70
CA ASN A 152 8.37 8.02 -7.83
C ASN A 152 9.88 7.80 -7.83
N GLU A 153 10.68 8.81 -7.47
CA GLU A 153 12.13 8.67 -7.29
C GLU A 153 12.46 7.65 -6.20
N ILE A 154 11.84 7.76 -5.02
CA ILE A 154 12.02 6.79 -3.92
C ILE A 154 11.68 5.37 -4.38
N ILE A 155 10.53 5.19 -5.07
CA ILE A 155 10.11 3.88 -5.56
C ILE A 155 11.10 3.31 -6.58
N PHE A 156 11.57 4.15 -7.50
CA PHE A 156 12.54 3.75 -8.51
C PHE A 156 13.88 3.35 -7.89
N ASP A 157 14.42 4.15 -6.97
CA ASP A 157 15.69 3.90 -6.31
C ASP A 157 15.67 2.60 -5.50
N VAL A 158 14.61 2.37 -4.72
CA VAL A 158 14.47 1.14 -3.94
C VAL A 158 14.34 -0.09 -4.86
N ALA A 159 13.57 0.03 -5.95
CA ALA A 159 13.43 -1.06 -6.92
C ALA A 159 14.77 -1.38 -7.61
N PHE A 160 15.53 -0.34 -7.98
CA PHE A 160 16.85 -0.47 -8.58
C PHE A 160 17.87 -1.12 -7.63
N ILE A 161 17.94 -0.64 -6.39
CA ILE A 161 18.81 -1.21 -5.35
C ILE A 161 18.43 -2.67 -5.08
N SER A 162 17.14 -2.97 -4.93
CA SER A 162 16.65 -4.33 -4.69
C SER A 162 17.00 -5.27 -5.84
N GLY A 163 16.89 -4.81 -7.09
CA GLY A 163 17.33 -5.58 -8.26
C GLY A 163 18.83 -5.86 -8.26
N GLY A 164 19.65 -4.87 -7.89
CA GLY A 164 21.09 -5.03 -7.70
C GLY A 164 21.45 -6.04 -6.60
N VAL A 165 20.79 -5.94 -5.44
CA VAL A 165 20.96 -6.87 -4.31
C VAL A 165 20.55 -8.29 -4.69
N LEU A 166 19.44 -8.46 -5.41
CA LEU A 166 19.00 -9.77 -5.91
C LEU A 166 20.01 -10.35 -6.88
N LYS A 167 20.56 -9.54 -7.80
CA LYS A 167 21.64 -9.98 -8.69
C LYS A 167 22.86 -10.43 -7.89
N GLY A 168 23.28 -9.67 -6.88
CA GLY A 168 24.39 -10.03 -6.00
C GLY A 168 24.15 -11.35 -5.26
N LYS A 169 22.97 -11.52 -4.66
CA LYS A 169 22.59 -12.77 -3.98
C LYS A 169 22.57 -13.96 -4.95
N ALA A 170 22.04 -13.78 -6.16
CA ALA A 170 22.03 -14.84 -7.17
C ALA A 170 23.45 -15.28 -7.56
N ILE A 171 24.38 -14.32 -7.70
CA ILE A 171 25.80 -14.63 -7.96
C ILE A 171 26.40 -15.41 -6.79
N GLU A 172 26.15 -14.97 -5.56
CA GLU A 172 26.68 -15.66 -4.37
C GLU A 172 26.14 -17.08 -4.25
N THR A 173 24.83 -17.28 -4.44
CA THR A 173 24.23 -18.62 -4.47
C THR A 173 24.86 -19.51 -5.54
N VAL A 174 25.15 -18.98 -6.73
CA VAL A 174 25.86 -19.77 -7.76
C VAL A 174 27.28 -20.14 -7.31
N ARG A 175 27.97 -19.26 -6.58
CA ARG A 175 29.31 -19.56 -6.02
C ARG A 175 29.26 -20.63 -4.94
N GLU A 176 28.33 -20.53 -4.00
CA GLU A 176 28.11 -21.56 -2.97
C GLU A 176 27.79 -22.92 -3.61
N MET A 177 26.99 -22.93 -4.68
CA MET A 177 26.66 -24.15 -5.42
C MET A 177 27.85 -24.81 -6.15
N LEU A 178 28.99 -24.11 -6.29
CA LEU A 178 30.23 -24.65 -6.87
C LEU A 178 31.12 -25.34 -5.82
N GLU A 179 30.83 -25.21 -4.52
CA GLU A 179 31.64 -25.77 -3.44
C GLU A 179 31.64 -27.31 -3.41
N GLU A 180 32.74 -27.90 -2.94
CA GLU A 180 32.98 -29.36 -3.02
C GLU A 180 32.02 -30.21 -2.20
N ASP A 181 31.35 -29.61 -1.20
CA ASP A 181 30.34 -30.25 -0.37
C ASP A 181 28.99 -30.45 -1.10
N GLN A 182 28.81 -29.83 -2.27
CA GLN A 182 27.63 -29.95 -3.12
C GLN A 182 27.70 -31.16 -4.06
N THR A 183 26.53 -31.65 -4.49
CA THR A 183 26.44 -32.76 -5.45
C THR A 183 27.07 -32.41 -6.80
N VAL A 184 27.53 -33.43 -7.54
CA VAL A 184 28.11 -33.23 -8.88
C VAL A 184 27.12 -32.54 -9.82
N ASP A 185 25.85 -32.94 -9.80
CA ASP A 185 24.79 -32.31 -10.60
C ASP A 185 24.59 -30.82 -10.24
N THR A 186 24.57 -30.50 -8.94
CA THR A 186 24.48 -29.11 -8.46
C THR A 186 25.65 -28.27 -8.99
N ARG A 187 26.87 -28.79 -8.86
CA ARG A 187 28.10 -28.11 -9.31
C ARG A 187 28.16 -27.94 -10.82
N LEU A 188 27.77 -28.95 -11.59
CA LEU A 188 27.71 -28.87 -13.05
C LEU A 188 26.72 -27.78 -13.50
N ARG A 189 25.53 -27.74 -12.89
CA ARG A 189 24.53 -26.71 -13.20
C ARG A 189 25.00 -25.31 -12.80
N ALA A 190 25.70 -25.18 -11.68
CA ALA A 190 26.30 -23.91 -11.27
C ALA A 190 27.42 -23.46 -12.23
N ALA A 191 28.28 -24.39 -12.68
CA ALA A 191 29.34 -24.11 -13.66
C ALA A 191 28.77 -23.68 -15.02
N GLU A 192 27.70 -24.32 -15.48
CA GLU A 192 26.96 -23.89 -16.68
C GLU A 192 26.43 -22.46 -16.54
N LEU A 193 25.83 -22.12 -15.39
CA LEU A 193 25.32 -20.78 -15.12
C LEU A 193 26.46 -19.75 -15.05
N ALA A 194 27.56 -20.07 -14.37
CA ALA A 194 28.72 -19.19 -14.25
C ALA A 194 29.35 -18.87 -15.62
N LEU A 195 29.54 -19.89 -16.47
CA LEU A 195 30.07 -19.70 -17.83
C LEU A 195 29.08 -18.96 -18.75
N LYS A 196 27.78 -19.23 -18.62
CA LYS A 196 26.76 -18.58 -19.46
C LYS A 196 26.63 -17.09 -19.20
N TYR A 197 26.87 -16.65 -17.97
CA TYR A 197 26.65 -15.27 -17.54
C TYR A 197 27.95 -14.52 -17.18
N ASP A 198 29.13 -15.10 -17.49
CA ASP A 198 30.46 -14.55 -17.15
C ASP A 198 30.54 -14.08 -15.67
N LEU A 199 30.18 -14.96 -14.73
CA LEU A 199 30.16 -14.70 -13.28
C LEU A 199 31.53 -14.77 -12.61
#